data_AF-A0A1Q6IJC9-F1
#
_entry.id   AF-A0A1Q6IJC9-F1
#
_cell.length_a   1.000
_cell.length_b   1.000
_cell.length_c   1.000
_cell.angle_alpha   90.00
_cell.angle_beta   90.00
_cell.angle_gamma   90.00
#
_symmetry.space_group_name_H-M   'P 1'
#
loop_
_entity.id
_entity.type
_entity.pdbx_description
1 polymer ?
#
loop_
_entity_poly.entity_id
_entity_poly.type
_entity_poly.pdbx_seq_one_letter_code
_entity_poly.pdbx_strand_id
1 'polypeptide(L)'
;MGRDIVYLPGYYIEGEIEQSGYPFILDVFGEIHPLIPDTIHTHPLRLERKYPISNRLIDHSNKLLAGCIQASADSTFTDPVTFHIIARNTQGAPDTATIDSSRQPFRYWRYLSPNGSFCQIAELQFFKPDSLSPLPGRAIGTPGTLNNAFDGDPLTFYEYHEADGGWIGLDFGKPTRIDRIAFQPRNDDNYVVAGDEYELFYRSSTAWESLGKQKPSHPWVEYPAVPSNALLLLKNHSRGQEERIFTWEKQKQKWW
;
A
#
# COMPACT_ATOMS: atom_id res chain seq x y z
N MET A 1 22.96 3.26 25.36
CA MET A 1 21.64 3.05 24.73
C MET A 1 21.54 4.02 23.56
N GLY A 2 21.10 3.55 22.39
CA GLY A 2 20.78 4.41 21.26
C GLY A 2 19.55 5.26 21.58
N ARG A 3 19.47 6.44 20.98
CA ARG A 3 18.38 7.40 21.19
C ARG A 3 17.34 7.28 20.10
N ASP A 4 16.14 7.75 20.40
CA ASP A 4 14.94 7.64 19.55
C ASP A 4 14.56 6.17 19.26
N ILE A 5 14.60 5.34 20.32
CA ILE A 5 14.37 3.89 20.25
C ILE A 5 13.49 3.46 21.43
N VAL A 6 12.65 2.44 21.20
CA VAL A 6 11.92 1.73 22.26
C VAL A 6 12.79 0.62 22.85
N TYR A 7 12.89 0.61 24.17
CA TYR A 7 13.55 -0.44 24.95
C TYR A 7 12.52 -1.30 25.66
N LEU A 8 12.75 -2.62 25.66
CA LEU A 8 12.06 -3.57 26.52
C LEU A 8 13.04 -4.02 27.61
N PRO A 9 12.85 -3.62 28.89
CA PRO A 9 13.70 -4.06 29.97
C PRO A 9 13.53 -5.56 30.22
N GLY A 10 14.63 -6.24 30.54
CA GLY A 10 14.62 -7.66 30.86
C GLY A 10 15.87 -8.10 31.62
N TYR A 11 15.72 -9.18 32.38
CA TYR A 11 16.83 -9.90 32.98
C TYR A 11 17.35 -10.95 32.01
N TYR A 12 18.65 -11.22 32.07
CA TYR A 12 19.25 -12.34 31.34
C TYR A 12 19.47 -13.49 32.33
N ILE A 13 18.67 -14.55 32.22
CA ILE A 13 18.62 -15.69 33.14
C ILE A 13 18.77 -16.96 32.31
N GLU A 14 19.76 -17.78 32.64
CA GLU A 14 19.98 -19.11 32.02
C GLU A 14 20.04 -19.13 30.48
N GLY A 15 20.47 -18.03 29.86
CA GLY A 15 20.59 -17.94 28.40
C GLY A 15 19.39 -17.27 27.73
N GLU A 16 18.32 -17.00 28.47
CA GLU A 16 17.09 -16.37 27.98
C GLU A 16 16.92 -14.95 28.53
N ILE A 17 16.16 -14.12 27.81
CA ILE A 17 15.76 -12.79 28.27
C ILE A 17 14.34 -12.88 28.83
N GLU A 18 14.20 -12.66 30.14
CA GLU A 18 12.91 -12.52 30.80
C GLU A 18 12.53 -11.04 30.92
N GLN A 19 11.36 -10.64 30.44
CA GLN A 19 10.92 -9.23 30.55
C GLN A 19 10.82 -8.79 32.01
N SER A 20 11.30 -7.58 32.29
CA SER A 20 11.22 -6.95 33.61
C SER A 20 10.58 -5.56 33.50
N GLY A 21 9.26 -5.50 33.44
CA GLY A 21 8.50 -4.25 33.45
C GLY A 21 8.11 -3.71 32.07
N TYR A 22 7.58 -2.49 32.03
CA TYR A 22 7.01 -1.91 30.82
C TYR A 22 8.08 -1.44 29.83
N PRO A 23 7.79 -1.47 28.51
CA PRO A 23 8.65 -0.81 27.54
C PRO A 23 8.74 0.70 27.81
N PHE A 24 9.80 1.34 27.32
CA PHE A 24 9.97 2.79 27.41
C PHE A 24 10.68 3.33 26.17
N ILE A 25 10.40 4.57 25.82
CA ILE A 25 11.12 5.31 24.79
C ILE A 25 12.30 6.01 25.46
N LEU A 26 13.50 5.87 24.89
CA LEU A 26 14.61 6.78 25.16
C LEU A 26 14.68 7.77 24.02
N ASP A 27 14.25 9.01 24.25
CA ASP A 27 14.11 9.99 23.16
C ASP A 27 15.45 10.58 22.68
N VAL A 28 15.38 11.51 21.73
CA VAL A 28 16.55 12.20 21.14
C VAL A 28 17.37 13.01 22.17
N PHE A 29 16.74 13.46 23.25
CA PHE A 29 17.37 14.21 24.34
C PHE A 29 17.91 13.28 25.44
N GLY A 30 17.54 12.00 25.42
CA GLY A 30 17.90 11.01 26.42
C GLY A 30 16.92 10.96 27.59
N GLU A 31 15.72 11.51 27.43
CA GLU A 31 14.64 11.40 28.41
C GLU A 31 13.91 10.05 28.24
N ILE A 32 13.52 9.47 29.37
CA ILE A 32 12.81 8.19 29.43
C ILE A 32 11.31 8.48 29.49
N HIS A 33 10.56 7.94 28.54
CA HIS A 33 9.10 8.01 28.50
C HIS A 33 8.52 6.59 28.64
N PRO A 34 8.02 6.21 29.83
CA PRO A 34 7.44 4.88 30.05
C PRO A 34 6.16 4.66 29.24
N LEU A 35 6.07 3.53 28.55
CA LEU A 35 4.88 3.09 27.81
C LEU A 35 4.07 2.14 28.68
N ILE A 36 3.35 2.72 29.64
CA ILE A 36 2.43 2.02 30.53
C ILE A 36 1.03 2.17 29.94
N PRO A 37 0.39 1.09 29.44
CA PRO A 37 -0.92 1.15 28.82
C PRO A 37 -2.00 1.51 29.86
N ASP A 38 -2.74 2.58 29.59
CA ASP A 38 -3.93 2.96 30.36
C ASP A 38 -5.16 2.26 29.77
N THR A 39 -5.58 1.19 30.42
CA THR A 39 -6.73 0.37 29.99
C THR A 39 -8.08 0.94 30.45
N ILE A 40 -8.08 1.99 31.27
CA ILE A 40 -9.29 2.69 31.70
C ILE A 40 -9.65 3.75 30.66
N HIS A 41 -8.67 4.54 30.21
CA HIS A 41 -8.85 5.58 29.20
C HIS A 41 -8.46 5.05 27.82
N THR A 42 -9.46 4.59 27.08
CA THR A 42 -9.27 4.04 25.73
C THR A 42 -9.75 5.00 24.65
N HIS A 43 -9.28 4.77 23.42
CA HIS A 43 -9.74 5.50 22.25
C HIS A 43 -9.93 4.56 21.04
N PRO A 44 -10.81 4.90 20.08
CA PRO A 44 -10.86 4.18 18.82
C PRO A 44 -9.60 4.44 18.01
N LEU A 45 -9.19 3.44 17.23
CA LEU A 45 -8.01 3.50 16.36
C LEU A 45 -8.33 2.88 15.01
N ARG A 46 -8.05 3.62 13.94
CA ARG A 46 -8.10 3.14 12.56
C ARG A 46 -6.67 3.02 12.03
N LEU A 47 -6.32 1.87 11.49
CA LEU A 47 -5.00 1.57 10.95
C LEU A 47 -5.10 1.21 9.47
N GLU A 48 -4.20 1.77 8.68
CA GLU A 48 -4.12 1.55 7.23
C GLU A 48 -2.89 0.73 6.85
N ARG A 49 -1.89 0.60 7.74
CA ARG A 49 -0.65 -0.13 7.47
C ARG A 49 -0.12 -0.87 8.69
N LYS A 50 0.57 -1.99 8.45
CA LYS A 50 1.28 -2.81 9.46
C LYS A 50 2.79 -2.57 9.53
N TYR A 51 3.33 -1.81 8.59
CA TYR A 51 4.76 -1.50 8.48
C TYR A 51 5.00 -0.08 7.94
N PRO A 52 6.10 0.60 8.34
CA PRO A 52 6.43 1.93 7.83
C PRO A 52 6.58 1.96 6.30
N ILE A 53 6.26 3.11 5.71
CA ILE A 53 6.51 3.38 4.30
C ILE A 53 8.02 3.61 4.13
N SER A 54 8.64 2.85 3.23
CA SER A 54 10.06 3.00 2.91
C SER A 54 10.30 4.04 1.81
N ASN A 55 11.47 4.69 1.81
CA ASN A 55 11.86 5.57 0.71
C ASN A 55 11.82 4.87 -0.65
N ARG A 56 12.18 3.58 -0.69
CA ARG A 56 12.10 2.76 -1.91
C ARG A 56 10.66 2.67 -2.44
N LEU A 57 9.67 2.49 -1.57
CA LEU A 57 8.26 2.47 -1.97
C LEU A 57 7.81 3.84 -2.52
N ILE A 58 8.23 4.92 -1.86
CA ILE A 58 7.97 6.29 -2.32
C ILE A 58 8.57 6.51 -3.71
N ASP A 59 9.82 6.08 -3.92
CA ASP A 59 10.52 6.20 -5.20
C ASP A 59 9.83 5.40 -6.31
N HIS A 60 9.39 4.17 -6.02
CA HIS A 60 8.60 3.39 -6.98
C HIS A 60 7.28 4.07 -7.31
N SER A 61 6.59 4.66 -6.33
CA SER A 61 5.35 5.40 -6.61
C SER A 61 5.60 6.70 -7.38
N ASN A 62 6.74 7.36 -7.18
CA ASN A 62 7.13 8.55 -7.94
C ASN A 62 7.33 8.25 -9.44
N LYS A 63 7.73 7.03 -9.80
CA LYS A 63 7.93 6.62 -11.20
C LYS A 63 6.65 6.67 -12.05
N LEU A 64 5.46 6.71 -11.42
CA LEU A 64 4.19 6.85 -12.14
C LEU A 64 3.85 8.33 -12.44
N LEU A 65 4.44 9.29 -11.72
CA LEU A 65 4.09 10.71 -11.84
C LEU A 65 4.33 11.23 -13.27
N ALA A 66 3.37 12.00 -13.77
CA ALA A 66 3.32 12.49 -15.15
C ALA A 66 3.13 11.41 -16.23
N GLY A 67 2.98 10.15 -15.86
CA GLY A 67 2.57 9.11 -16.79
C GLY A 67 1.14 9.31 -17.28
N CYS A 68 0.90 8.99 -18.55
CA CYS A 68 -0.37 9.25 -19.23
C CYS A 68 -1.14 7.96 -19.44
N ILE A 69 -2.43 7.95 -19.11
CA ILE A 69 -3.34 6.89 -19.53
C ILE A 69 -4.08 7.37 -20.77
N GLN A 70 -3.88 6.63 -21.87
CA GLN A 70 -4.27 7.01 -23.21
C GLN A 70 -5.12 5.92 -23.87
N ALA A 71 -5.92 6.30 -24.86
CA ALA A 71 -6.65 5.37 -25.69
C ALA A 71 -6.49 5.70 -27.18
N SER A 72 -6.61 4.69 -28.04
CA SER A 72 -6.58 4.88 -29.49
C SER A 72 -7.45 3.86 -30.24
N ALA A 73 -7.84 4.23 -31.45
CA ALA A 73 -8.49 3.33 -32.40
C ALA A 73 -7.48 2.44 -33.13
N ASP A 74 -6.20 2.86 -33.15
CA ASP A 74 -5.10 2.17 -33.83
C ASP A 74 -4.06 1.66 -32.83
N SER A 75 -3.48 0.48 -33.11
CA SER A 75 -2.56 -0.21 -32.20
C SER A 75 -1.19 0.45 -32.06
N THR A 76 -0.82 1.35 -32.99
CA THR A 76 0.46 2.08 -32.93
C THR A 76 0.37 3.34 -32.06
N PHE A 77 -0.84 3.75 -31.66
CA PHE A 77 -1.09 4.98 -30.91
C PHE A 77 -0.49 6.23 -31.60
N THR A 78 -0.64 6.34 -32.92
CA THR A 78 -0.15 7.49 -33.71
C THR A 78 -0.85 8.80 -33.31
N ASP A 79 -2.16 8.77 -33.05
CA ASP A 79 -2.95 9.91 -32.54
C ASP A 79 -3.77 9.47 -31.32
N PRO A 80 -3.13 9.37 -30.13
CA PRO A 80 -3.78 8.87 -28.94
C PRO A 80 -4.50 9.99 -28.18
N VAL A 81 -5.65 9.66 -27.62
CA VAL A 81 -6.38 10.56 -26.73
C VAL A 81 -5.93 10.30 -25.29
N THR A 82 -5.44 11.33 -24.60
CA THR A 82 -5.10 11.24 -23.18
C THR A 82 -6.34 11.45 -22.32
N PHE A 83 -6.58 10.52 -21.40
CA PHE A 83 -7.74 10.52 -20.50
C PHE A 83 -7.37 10.83 -19.05
N HIS A 84 -6.14 10.49 -18.64
CA HIS A 84 -5.66 10.76 -17.30
C HIS A 84 -4.15 11.01 -17.32
N ILE A 85 -3.70 11.93 -16.46
CA ILE A 85 -2.29 12.14 -16.16
C ILE A 85 -2.14 11.89 -14.67
N ILE A 86 -1.25 10.96 -14.30
CA ILE A 86 -1.03 10.61 -12.90
C ILE A 86 -0.29 11.77 -12.23
N ALA A 87 -0.98 12.49 -11.35
CA ALA A 87 -0.48 13.74 -10.77
C ALA A 87 -0.10 13.64 -9.28
N ARG A 88 -0.32 12.48 -8.64
CA ARG A 88 -0.04 12.28 -7.22
C ARG A 88 0.70 10.97 -6.95
N ASN A 89 1.51 10.99 -5.89
CA ASN A 89 2.16 9.80 -5.35
C ASN A 89 1.22 9.18 -4.30
N THR A 90 0.79 7.93 -4.54
CA THR A 90 -0.10 7.19 -3.65
C THR A 90 0.63 6.29 -2.65
N GLN A 91 1.97 6.36 -2.63
CA GLN A 91 2.85 5.67 -1.69
C GLN A 91 2.63 4.15 -1.65
N GLY A 92 2.34 3.54 -2.81
CA GLY A 92 2.09 2.09 -2.93
C GLY A 92 0.61 1.72 -3.01
N ALA A 93 -0.30 2.61 -2.59
CA ALA A 93 -1.74 2.35 -2.61
C ALA A 93 -2.30 2.39 -4.04
N PRO A 94 -3.35 1.59 -4.35
CA PRO A 94 -4.10 1.72 -5.59
C PRO A 94 -4.71 3.11 -5.71
N ASP A 95 -4.80 3.60 -6.95
CA ASP A 95 -5.52 4.81 -7.31
C ASP A 95 -6.58 4.52 -8.37
N THR A 96 -7.56 5.41 -8.49
CA THR A 96 -8.58 5.35 -9.52
C THR A 96 -8.79 6.71 -10.18
N ALA A 97 -9.09 6.67 -11.48
CA ALA A 97 -9.51 7.82 -12.26
C ALA A 97 -10.86 7.53 -12.90
N THR A 98 -11.84 8.40 -12.65
CA THR A 98 -13.09 8.43 -13.42
C THR A 98 -12.88 9.24 -14.68
N ILE A 99 -13.36 8.73 -15.81
CA ILE A 99 -13.23 9.37 -17.11
C ILE A 99 -14.61 9.52 -17.77
N ASP A 100 -14.73 10.52 -18.62
CA ASP A 100 -15.98 10.80 -19.34
C ASP A 100 -16.29 9.67 -20.35
N SER A 101 -17.27 8.84 -20.00
CA SER A 101 -17.74 7.70 -20.79
C SER A 101 -18.62 8.09 -21.99
N SER A 102 -18.98 9.37 -22.11
CA SER A 102 -19.71 9.91 -23.26
C SER A 102 -18.85 9.99 -24.53
N ARG A 103 -17.53 9.98 -24.36
CA ARG A 103 -16.58 9.88 -25.48
C ARG A 103 -16.79 8.62 -26.29
N GLN A 104 -16.27 8.65 -27.52
CA GLN A 104 -16.29 7.48 -28.39
C GLN A 104 -15.55 6.30 -27.73
N PRO A 105 -16.02 5.05 -27.91
CA PRO A 105 -15.31 3.88 -27.41
C PRO A 105 -14.00 3.67 -28.16
N PHE A 106 -12.97 3.20 -27.45
CA PHE A 106 -11.65 2.91 -28.00
C PHE A 106 -11.32 1.43 -27.85
N ARG A 107 -10.54 0.88 -28.79
CA ARG A 107 -10.13 -0.53 -28.76
C ARG A 107 -8.85 -0.74 -27.94
N TYR A 108 -7.91 0.19 -28.06
CA TYR A 108 -6.61 0.11 -27.42
C TYR A 108 -6.51 1.13 -26.31
N TRP A 109 -6.00 0.70 -25.15
CA TRP A 109 -5.75 1.55 -24.00
C TRP A 109 -4.36 1.27 -23.48
N ARG A 110 -3.61 2.29 -23.07
CA ARG A 110 -2.27 2.15 -22.51
C ARG A 110 -2.00 3.13 -21.38
N TYR A 111 -1.10 2.73 -20.49
CA TYR A 111 -0.25 3.59 -19.70
C TYR A 111 1.04 3.86 -20.50
N LEU A 112 1.32 5.14 -20.78
CA LEU A 112 2.57 5.63 -21.32
C LEU A 112 3.39 6.22 -20.18
N SER A 113 4.54 5.62 -19.89
CA SER A 113 5.34 6.03 -18.75
C SER A 113 6.11 7.32 -19.02
N PRO A 114 6.39 8.14 -18.00
CA PRO A 114 7.31 9.27 -18.14
C PRO A 114 8.75 8.75 -18.36
N ASN A 115 9.63 9.61 -18.86
CA ASN A 115 11.06 9.30 -18.97
C ASN A 115 11.69 9.05 -17.59
N GLY A 116 12.70 8.19 -17.53
CA GLY A 116 13.42 7.82 -16.31
C GLY A 116 12.71 6.83 -15.39
N SER A 117 11.58 6.26 -15.81
CA SER A 117 10.68 5.50 -14.92
C SER A 117 10.71 4.00 -15.13
N PHE A 118 11.30 3.50 -16.22
CA PHE A 118 11.30 2.08 -16.57
C PHE A 118 9.88 1.50 -16.70
N CYS A 119 8.87 2.34 -16.93
CA CYS A 119 7.46 1.94 -17.01
C CYS A 119 6.99 0.98 -15.91
N GLN A 120 7.49 1.14 -14.68
CA GLN A 120 7.09 0.27 -13.57
C GLN A 120 5.63 0.51 -13.18
N ILE A 121 4.83 -0.56 -13.17
CA ILE A 121 3.43 -0.54 -12.71
C ILE A 121 3.02 -1.94 -12.24
N ALA A 122 2.36 -2.03 -11.09
CA ALA A 122 1.88 -3.30 -10.54
C ALA A 122 0.53 -3.68 -11.13
N GLU A 123 -0.40 -2.74 -11.23
CA GLU A 123 -1.73 -3.02 -11.77
C GLU A 123 -2.17 -1.91 -12.71
N LEU A 124 -2.82 -2.30 -13.81
CA LEU A 124 -3.53 -1.41 -14.72
C LEU A 124 -4.85 -2.05 -15.12
N GLN A 125 -5.95 -1.49 -14.66
CA GLN A 125 -7.27 -2.08 -14.80
C GLN A 125 -8.26 -1.08 -15.39
N PHE A 126 -9.14 -1.57 -16.26
CA PHE A 126 -10.14 -0.75 -16.93
C PHE A 126 -11.53 -1.31 -16.68
N PHE A 127 -12.51 -0.46 -16.43
CA PHE A 127 -13.86 -0.84 -16.07
C PHE A 127 -14.87 -0.20 -17.02
N LYS A 128 -15.93 -0.95 -17.33
CA LYS A 128 -17.13 -0.41 -17.98
C LYS A 128 -17.98 0.34 -16.95
N PRO A 129 -18.87 1.23 -17.43
CA PRO A 129 -19.98 1.74 -16.64
C PRO A 129 -20.66 0.63 -15.84
N ASP A 130 -20.88 0.92 -14.55
CA ASP A 130 -21.55 0.06 -13.58
C ASP A 130 -20.87 -1.28 -13.27
N SER A 131 -19.65 -1.51 -13.78
CA SER A 131 -18.93 -2.76 -13.53
C SER A 131 -18.03 -2.67 -12.29
N LEU A 132 -18.14 -3.66 -11.42
CA LEU A 132 -17.24 -3.83 -10.27
C LEU A 132 -15.97 -4.62 -10.62
N SER A 133 -15.97 -5.36 -11.73
CA SER A 133 -14.86 -6.21 -12.16
C SER A 133 -14.09 -5.59 -13.31
N PRO A 134 -12.75 -5.74 -13.35
CA PRO A 134 -11.94 -5.23 -14.45
C PRO A 134 -12.25 -5.99 -15.74
N LEU A 135 -12.13 -5.30 -16.87
CA LEU A 135 -12.32 -5.90 -18.19
C LEU A 135 -11.10 -6.71 -18.60
N PRO A 136 -11.30 -7.94 -19.09
CA PRO A 136 -10.20 -8.69 -19.70
C PRO A 136 -9.82 -8.09 -21.05
N GLY A 137 -8.55 -8.21 -21.40
CA GLY A 137 -8.01 -7.83 -22.70
C GLY A 137 -6.70 -8.58 -22.98
N ARG A 138 -6.21 -8.50 -24.21
CA ARG A 138 -4.87 -9.01 -24.53
C ARG A 138 -3.84 -7.95 -24.14
N ALA A 139 -2.91 -8.30 -23.27
CA ALA A 139 -1.81 -7.41 -22.91
C ALA A 139 -0.95 -7.06 -24.14
N ILE A 140 -0.64 -5.77 -24.28
CA ILE A 140 0.20 -5.19 -25.33
C ILE A 140 1.15 -4.16 -24.71
N GLY A 141 2.31 -3.94 -25.30
CA GLY A 141 3.27 -2.97 -24.78
C GLY A 141 4.67 -3.19 -25.30
N THR A 142 5.61 -2.42 -24.75
CA THR A 142 7.04 -2.66 -24.91
C THR A 142 7.46 -4.01 -24.31
N PRO A 143 8.54 -4.65 -24.79
CA PRO A 143 8.98 -5.95 -24.28
C PRO A 143 9.10 -6.02 -22.75
N GLY A 144 8.64 -7.12 -22.15
CA GLY A 144 8.71 -7.39 -20.72
C GLY A 144 7.60 -8.34 -20.25
N THR A 145 7.43 -8.47 -18.93
CA THR A 145 6.42 -9.34 -18.30
C THR A 145 5.04 -8.67 -18.27
N LEU A 146 4.45 -8.44 -19.46
CA LEU A 146 3.23 -7.65 -19.60
C LEU A 146 2.07 -8.13 -18.69
N ASN A 147 1.90 -9.44 -18.53
CA ASN A 147 0.80 -10.01 -17.75
C ASN A 147 0.86 -9.63 -16.27
N ASN A 148 2.03 -9.30 -15.72
CA ASN A 148 2.18 -8.90 -14.32
C ASN A 148 1.48 -7.57 -14.01
N ALA A 149 1.11 -6.76 -15.02
CA ALA A 149 0.32 -5.54 -14.79
C ALA A 149 -1.19 -5.80 -14.76
N PHE A 150 -1.62 -7.06 -14.93
CA PHE A 150 -3.01 -7.45 -15.18
C PHE A 150 -3.40 -8.76 -14.46
N ASP A 151 -2.58 -9.25 -13.52
CA ASP A 151 -2.80 -10.55 -12.85
C ASP A 151 -3.56 -10.42 -11.51
N GLY A 152 -3.72 -9.20 -10.99
CA GLY A 152 -4.39 -8.93 -9.72
C GLY A 152 -3.48 -9.12 -8.50
N ASP A 153 -2.18 -9.34 -8.69
CA ASP A 153 -1.19 -9.47 -7.63
C ASP A 153 -0.36 -8.19 -7.49
N PRO A 154 -0.58 -7.36 -6.45
CA PRO A 154 0.15 -6.10 -6.29
C PRO A 154 1.65 -6.27 -5.97
N LEU A 155 2.12 -7.51 -5.75
CA LEU A 155 3.54 -7.82 -5.56
C LEU A 155 4.27 -8.18 -6.86
N THR A 156 3.54 -8.55 -7.92
CA THR A 156 4.11 -8.61 -9.26
C THR A 156 4.04 -7.22 -9.90
N PHE A 157 4.82 -7.01 -10.96
CA PHE A 157 4.80 -5.76 -11.71
C PHE A 157 5.37 -5.96 -13.11
N TYR A 158 4.95 -5.10 -14.02
CA TYR A 158 5.65 -4.88 -15.29
C TYR A 158 6.81 -3.91 -15.08
N GLU A 159 7.92 -4.16 -15.77
CA GLU A 159 9.06 -3.25 -15.87
C GLU A 159 9.62 -3.32 -17.29
N TYR A 160 9.86 -2.15 -17.88
CA TYR A 160 10.60 -2.00 -19.11
C TYR A 160 12.10 -1.89 -18.81
N HIS A 161 12.92 -2.54 -19.64
CA HIS A 161 14.36 -2.63 -19.39
C HIS A 161 15.13 -1.33 -19.65
N GLU A 162 14.56 -0.41 -20.45
CA GLU A 162 15.12 0.92 -20.66
C GLU A 162 14.38 1.95 -19.81
N ALA A 163 15.10 3.02 -19.45
CA ALA A 163 14.56 4.07 -18.58
C ALA A 163 13.40 4.84 -19.23
N ASP A 164 13.40 4.95 -20.56
CA ASP A 164 12.53 5.82 -21.36
C ASP A 164 11.71 5.01 -22.37
N GLY A 165 10.61 5.57 -22.87
CA GLY A 165 9.86 5.00 -23.99
C GLY A 165 8.98 3.78 -23.67
N GLY A 166 8.96 3.33 -22.42
CA GLY A 166 8.12 2.22 -21.98
C GLY A 166 6.62 2.54 -21.98
N TRP A 167 5.81 1.58 -22.41
CA TRP A 167 4.36 1.65 -22.30
C TRP A 167 3.74 0.25 -22.23
N ILE A 168 2.59 0.16 -21.58
CA ILE A 168 1.84 -1.09 -21.40
C ILE A 168 0.34 -0.83 -21.46
N GLY A 169 -0.43 -1.79 -21.97
CA GLY A 169 -1.85 -1.59 -22.21
C GLY A 169 -2.60 -2.87 -22.57
N LEU A 170 -3.87 -2.69 -22.94
CA LEU A 170 -4.76 -3.75 -23.40
C LEU A 170 -5.28 -3.47 -24.81
N ASP A 171 -5.33 -4.54 -25.60
CA ASP A 171 -6.19 -4.66 -26.79
C ASP A 171 -7.48 -5.38 -26.38
N PHE A 172 -8.61 -4.67 -26.41
CA PHE A 172 -9.93 -5.25 -26.11
C PHE A 172 -10.54 -6.04 -27.27
N GLY A 173 -9.89 -6.09 -28.43
CA GLY A 173 -10.38 -6.73 -29.65
C GLY A 173 -11.47 -5.95 -30.39
N LYS A 174 -12.21 -5.08 -29.68
CA LYS A 174 -13.25 -4.19 -30.21
C LYS A 174 -13.30 -2.86 -29.46
N PRO A 175 -13.85 -1.79 -30.08
CA PRO A 175 -14.11 -0.55 -29.37
C PRO A 175 -14.94 -0.81 -28.11
N THR A 176 -14.41 -0.37 -26.96
CA THR A 176 -14.97 -0.62 -25.64
C THR A 176 -15.10 0.70 -24.88
N ARG A 177 -16.26 0.90 -24.22
CA ARG A 177 -16.48 2.06 -23.35
C ARG A 177 -15.86 1.78 -21.98
N ILE A 178 -15.08 2.74 -21.50
CA ILE A 178 -14.46 2.75 -20.19
C ILE A 178 -14.91 4.01 -19.46
N ASP A 179 -15.19 3.92 -18.16
CA ASP A 179 -15.56 5.06 -17.31
C ASP A 179 -14.70 5.15 -16.04
N ARG A 180 -14.04 4.06 -15.66
CA ARG A 180 -13.10 4.02 -14.54
C ARG A 180 -11.84 3.27 -14.94
N ILE A 181 -10.72 3.82 -14.50
CA ILE A 181 -9.41 3.20 -14.57
C ILE A 181 -8.93 3.03 -13.13
N ALA A 182 -8.37 1.87 -12.80
CA ALA A 182 -7.60 1.69 -11.58
C ALA A 182 -6.15 1.37 -11.94
N PHE A 183 -5.22 1.89 -11.18
CA PHE A 183 -3.80 1.63 -11.37
C PHE A 183 -3.08 1.60 -10.04
N GLN A 184 -2.01 0.82 -9.96
CA GLN A 184 -1.23 0.70 -8.73
C GLN A 184 0.27 0.73 -9.04
N PRO A 185 1.07 1.56 -8.33
CA PRO A 185 2.52 1.45 -8.38
C PRO A 185 2.98 0.13 -7.77
N ARG A 186 4.24 -0.24 -7.97
CA ARG A 186 4.86 -1.35 -7.25
C ARG A 186 4.64 -1.17 -5.74
N ASN A 187 4.14 -2.21 -5.08
CA ASN A 187 3.74 -2.17 -3.68
C ASN A 187 4.59 -3.10 -2.80
N ASP A 188 4.42 -3.00 -1.48
CA ASP A 188 5.07 -3.83 -0.46
C ASP A 188 4.09 -4.71 0.36
N ASP A 189 2.80 -4.71 0.00
CA ASP A 189 1.73 -5.49 0.67
C ASP A 189 1.62 -5.22 2.19
N ASN A 190 2.04 -4.03 2.62
CA ASN A 190 1.97 -3.59 4.02
C ASN A 190 0.77 -2.68 4.33
N TYR A 191 -0.03 -2.33 3.31
CA TYR A 191 -1.37 -1.75 3.51
C TYR A 191 -2.35 -2.80 4.04
N VAL A 192 -3.35 -2.35 4.78
CA VAL A 192 -4.47 -3.21 5.18
C VAL A 192 -5.28 -3.55 3.94
N VAL A 193 -5.51 -4.84 3.74
CA VAL A 193 -6.30 -5.37 2.63
C VAL A 193 -7.61 -5.94 3.14
N ALA A 194 -8.70 -5.57 2.46
CA ALA A 194 -10.03 -6.07 2.77
C ALA A 194 -10.08 -7.60 2.62
N GLY A 195 -10.72 -8.26 3.57
CA GLY A 195 -10.87 -9.72 3.62
C GLY A 195 -9.73 -10.47 4.32
N ASP A 196 -8.62 -9.81 4.66
CA ASP A 196 -7.58 -10.39 5.51
C ASP A 196 -7.99 -10.33 7.00
N GLU A 197 -7.46 -11.24 7.81
CA GLU A 197 -7.63 -11.24 9.27
C GLU A 197 -6.45 -10.55 9.96
N TYR A 198 -6.74 -9.53 10.77
CA TYR A 198 -5.77 -8.76 11.54
C TYR A 198 -6.00 -8.88 13.03
N GLU A 199 -4.93 -8.78 13.83
CA GLU A 199 -5.01 -8.72 15.29
C GLU A 199 -4.11 -7.61 15.82
N LEU A 200 -4.67 -6.73 16.65
CA LEU A 200 -3.93 -5.66 17.29
C LEU A 200 -3.54 -6.10 18.69
N PHE A 201 -2.26 -5.91 19.02
CA PHE A 201 -1.74 -6.15 20.34
C PHE A 201 -1.28 -4.85 20.98
N TYR A 202 -1.33 -4.80 22.31
CA TYR A 202 -0.56 -3.84 23.11
C TYR A 202 0.43 -4.55 24.02
N ARG A 203 1.55 -3.91 24.36
CA ARG A 203 2.55 -4.49 25.26
C ARG A 203 2.23 -4.17 26.73
N SER A 204 1.98 -5.20 27.54
CA SER A 204 1.91 -5.11 29.00
C SER A 204 3.29 -5.24 29.66
N SER A 205 3.35 -5.27 30.99
CA SER A 205 4.61 -5.46 31.73
C SER A 205 5.19 -6.87 31.60
N THR A 206 4.44 -7.83 31.06
CA THR A 206 4.83 -9.25 30.97
C THR A 206 4.62 -9.85 29.58
N ALA A 207 3.65 -9.37 28.79
CA ALA A 207 3.23 -10.03 27.55
C ALA A 207 2.66 -9.06 26.51
N TRP A 208 2.45 -9.58 25.29
CA TRP A 208 1.64 -8.92 24.28
C TRP A 208 0.20 -9.35 24.53
N GLU A 209 -0.67 -8.38 24.78
CA GLU A 209 -2.08 -8.60 25.08
C GLU A 209 -2.90 -8.27 23.83
N SER A 210 -3.80 -9.18 23.45
CA SER A 210 -4.64 -9.02 22.26
C SER A 210 -5.81 -8.06 22.53
N LEU A 211 -6.09 -7.20 21.55
CA LEU A 211 -7.31 -6.38 21.45
C LEU A 211 -8.35 -7.01 20.51
N GLY A 212 -8.14 -8.27 20.13
CA GLY A 212 -9.03 -9.07 19.30
C GLY A 212 -8.68 -9.09 17.83
N LYS A 213 -9.33 -10.01 17.11
CA LYS A 213 -9.19 -10.19 15.66
C LYS A 213 -10.27 -9.43 14.91
N GLN A 214 -9.92 -8.87 13.75
CA GLN A 214 -10.81 -8.12 12.87
C GLN A 214 -10.58 -8.54 11.42
N LYS A 215 -11.66 -8.59 10.64
CA LYS A 215 -11.63 -8.91 9.21
C LYS A 215 -12.30 -7.77 8.43
N PRO A 216 -11.55 -6.71 8.05
CA PRO A 216 -12.14 -5.52 7.45
C PRO A 216 -12.67 -5.81 6.04
N SER A 217 -13.72 -5.10 5.64
CA SER A 217 -14.21 -5.03 4.26
C SER A 217 -13.71 -3.78 3.50
N HIS A 218 -12.74 -3.07 4.10
CA HIS A 218 -12.22 -1.78 3.66
C HIS A 218 -10.68 -1.80 3.71
N PRO A 219 -9.96 -0.84 3.09
CA PRO A 219 -8.49 -0.76 3.13
C PRO A 219 -7.96 -0.19 4.46
N TRP A 220 -8.68 -0.43 5.56
CA TRP A 220 -8.29 -0.08 6.92
C TRP A 220 -8.98 -1.02 7.91
N VAL A 221 -8.37 -1.18 9.08
CA VAL A 221 -8.92 -1.96 10.20
C VAL A 221 -9.16 -1.05 11.40
N GLU A 222 -10.24 -1.29 12.15
CA GLU A 222 -10.63 -0.47 13.30
C GLU A 222 -10.69 -1.29 14.59
N TYR A 223 -10.22 -0.66 15.68
CA TYR A 223 -10.29 -1.18 17.03
C TYR A 223 -10.96 -0.12 17.92
N PRO A 224 -12.11 -0.41 18.56
CA PRO A 224 -12.93 0.61 19.21
C PRO A 224 -12.38 1.10 20.56
N ALA A 225 -11.57 0.28 21.24
CA ALA A 225 -11.10 0.55 22.59
C ALA A 225 -9.62 0.15 22.74
N VAL A 226 -8.72 1.02 22.27
CA VAL A 226 -7.26 0.85 22.39
C VAL A 226 -6.75 1.59 23.63
N PRO A 227 -5.95 0.95 24.51
CA PRO A 227 -5.34 1.62 25.66
C PRO A 227 -4.48 2.81 25.27
N SER A 228 -4.60 3.92 26.01
CA SER A 228 -3.73 5.08 25.81
C SER A 228 -2.31 4.80 26.31
N ASN A 229 -1.31 5.53 25.79
CA ASN A 229 0.11 5.38 26.17
C ASN A 229 0.67 3.95 25.99
N ALA A 230 0.15 3.21 25.00
CA ALA A 230 0.53 1.84 24.72
C ALA A 230 1.55 1.72 23.57
N LEU A 231 2.47 0.75 23.69
CA LEU A 231 3.19 0.22 22.55
C LEU A 231 2.31 -0.80 21.83
N LEU A 232 2.09 -0.61 20.53
CA LEU A 232 1.15 -1.38 19.73
C LEU A 232 1.87 -2.20 18.66
N LEU A 233 1.25 -3.30 18.24
CA LEU A 233 1.69 -4.13 17.11
C LEU A 233 0.47 -4.66 16.36
N LEU A 234 0.36 -4.34 15.07
CA LEU A 234 -0.68 -4.88 14.20
C LEU A 234 -0.13 -6.09 13.45
N LYS A 235 -0.77 -7.24 13.65
CA LYS A 235 -0.43 -8.48 12.94
C LYS A 235 -1.41 -8.78 11.83
N ASN A 236 -0.90 -9.30 10.70
CA ASN A 236 -1.73 -9.88 9.64
C ASN A 236 -1.59 -11.40 9.70
N HIS A 237 -2.69 -12.11 9.97
CA HIS A 237 -2.73 -13.57 10.08
C HIS A 237 -2.99 -14.28 8.75
N SER A 238 -3.19 -13.52 7.66
CA SER A 238 -3.50 -14.04 6.33
C SER A 238 -2.29 -14.07 5.40
N ARG A 239 -1.44 -13.03 5.44
CA ARG A 239 -0.26 -12.90 4.56
C ARG A 239 0.76 -11.90 5.08
N GLY A 240 1.94 -11.93 4.44
CA GLY A 240 3.07 -11.08 4.78
C GLY A 240 3.74 -11.49 6.10
N GLN A 241 4.95 -11.01 6.33
CA GLN A 241 5.69 -11.24 7.59
C GLN A 241 6.22 -9.95 8.20
N GLU A 242 6.22 -8.85 7.43
CA GLU A 242 6.67 -7.54 7.91
C GLU A 242 5.62 -6.92 8.83
N GLU A 243 5.98 -6.76 10.10
CA GLU A 243 5.16 -6.15 11.14
C GLU A 243 6.09 -5.27 11.99
N ARG A 244 5.65 -4.08 12.37
CA ARG A 244 6.47 -3.15 13.15
C ARG A 244 5.68 -2.61 14.34
N ILE A 245 6.37 -2.49 15.47
CA ILE A 245 5.80 -1.86 16.65
C ILE A 245 5.63 -0.35 16.42
N PHE A 246 4.61 0.24 17.02
CA PHE A 246 4.35 1.67 16.92
C PHE A 246 3.67 2.22 18.18
N THR A 247 3.77 3.53 18.36
CA THR A 247 2.90 4.30 19.25
C THR A 247 1.90 5.10 18.42
N TRP A 248 0.77 5.48 19.02
CA TRP A 248 -0.19 6.38 18.39
C TRP A 248 -0.03 7.78 18.96
N GLU A 249 0.52 8.69 18.16
CA GLU A 249 0.85 10.06 18.58
C GLU A 249 0.28 11.05 17.58
N LYS A 250 -0.42 12.10 18.07
CA LYS A 250 -0.97 13.18 17.24
C LYS A 250 -1.80 12.65 16.04
N GLN A 251 -2.62 11.63 16.28
CA GLN A 251 -3.47 10.97 15.28
C GLN A 251 -2.70 10.27 14.14
N LYS A 252 -1.46 9.82 14.40
CA LYS A 252 -0.63 9.09 13.43
C LYS A 252 0.14 7.94 14.09
N GLN A 253 0.45 6.91 13.30
CA GLN A 253 1.38 5.85 13.69
C GLN A 253 2.80 6.40 13.73
N LYS A 254 3.48 6.29 14.86
CA LYS A 254 4.92 6.51 15.00
C LYS A 254 5.61 5.17 15.18
N TRP A 255 6.42 4.78 14.20
CA TRP A 255 7.11 3.49 14.15
C TRP A 255 8.39 3.50 15.00
N TRP A 256 8.73 2.35 15.61
CA TRP A 256 9.90 2.17 16.47
C TRP A 256 10.70 0.94 16.11
#